data_AF-V4JPQ6-F1
#
_entry.id   AF-V4JPQ6-F1
#
_cell.length_a   1.000
_cell.length_b   1.000
_cell.length_c   1.000
_cell.angle_alpha   90.00
_cell.angle_beta   90.00
_cell.angle_gamma   90.00
#
_symmetry.space_group_name_H-M   'P 1'
#
loop_
_entity.id
_entity.type
_entity.pdbx_description
1 polymer ?
#
loop_
_entity_poly.entity_id
_entity_poly.type
_entity_poly.pdbx_seq_one_letter_code
_entity_poly.pdbx_strand_id
1 'polypeptide(L)'
;MMFCTIRAEISRTGLLTAHNLIPVPWLAATLMLVLTTSAIAQLPVQTLARPPAPVIAAGDVEPNAAVLWVQSERVGTVVVELATPNDSDEMPRRFERQVDSDSDFTAKIRVQGLIPGSQQRWRAALIAAPEPALGELQSDAALAMTEQTLISAPGSTLSNQASALASHRISAAGGETHSTRAQAQSEQEDEIIGEWAIGSFRTPPDAYVATAIRFIWGGDLGGQNVCRDSEQGFEIFAAIDALAPDLFVAAGDMIYADGLCDASGRYGNPQIPASFGKATDLDGFRAHWRYSRADPGLRRVLAETAYFPTWDDHEVVNDFGPLHDTRDRPPYRAGEHLLPLGLTAMLEQNPIGEDPRTPKRLYRAVRWGQHLELLLLDTRQYRDANSAPDLPQRPKTMLGREQLTWLQQRLTHSDATWLAIVSSVPLAIPTGWPPEAGRDGWASLDGEGGFTRELLAILEHAAANGRNNLVFISADAHHAAAFRYRPFPQRPDFVVHEFISGPLSAGIEGSTEFALNSELITERLFLHAPESRDAVVDYADARHWFTFGEIAIEETGELTASLRGIDGKALYTLRLTPPSATRLAMPAPDMILGLNCKHRSSLPRAF
;
A
#
# COMPACT_ATOMS: atom_id res chain seq x y z
N MET A 1 35.44 -48.87 8.17
CA MET A 1 35.53 -50.35 8.14
C MET A 1 34.34 -50.88 8.93
N MET A 2 33.29 -51.32 8.24
CA MET A 2 33.02 -52.71 7.83
C MET A 2 32.06 -53.35 8.84
N PHE A 3 30.77 -53.53 8.47
CA PHE A 3 30.10 -54.84 8.29
C PHE A 3 29.76 -55.54 9.63
N CYS A 4 28.76 -56.38 9.84
CA CYS A 4 27.69 -56.97 9.05
C CYS A 4 26.72 -57.61 10.06
N THR A 5 25.46 -57.75 9.67
CA THR A 5 24.46 -58.72 10.16
C THR A 5 24.96 -60.15 10.32
N ILE A 6 24.49 -60.87 11.35
CA ILE A 6 24.19 -62.33 11.28
C ILE A 6 22.90 -62.64 12.09
N ARG A 7 21.98 -63.33 11.40
CA ARG A 7 20.76 -64.00 11.89
C ARG A 7 21.09 -65.38 12.48
N ALA A 8 20.29 -65.84 13.45
CA ALA A 8 19.99 -67.26 13.61
C ALA A 8 18.61 -67.45 14.27
N GLU A 9 17.68 -68.04 13.52
CA GLU A 9 16.44 -68.66 14.00
C GLU A 9 16.69 -70.11 14.41
N ILE A 10 15.76 -70.67 15.20
CA ILE A 10 15.27 -72.08 15.34
C ILE A 10 14.77 -72.21 16.80
N SER A 11 13.62 -72.79 17.18
CA SER A 11 12.41 -73.34 16.54
C SER A 11 11.55 -73.95 17.67
N ARG A 12 10.21 -73.95 17.50
CA ARG A 12 9.19 -74.85 18.13
C ARG A 12 8.95 -74.71 19.65
N THR A 13 7.75 -74.82 20.23
CA THR A 13 6.41 -75.34 19.84
C THR A 13 5.43 -75.05 20.98
N GLY A 14 4.12 -74.91 20.71
CA GLY A 14 3.07 -75.28 21.67
C GLY A 14 1.83 -74.38 21.74
N LEU A 15 0.81 -74.67 20.92
CA LEU A 15 -0.61 -74.33 21.15
C LEU A 15 -1.22 -75.28 22.20
N LEU A 16 -2.20 -74.82 23.00
CA LEU A 16 -3.50 -75.51 23.26
C LEU A 16 -4.45 -74.69 24.19
N THR A 17 -5.51 -74.19 23.57
CA THR A 17 -6.95 -74.09 23.95
C THR A 17 -7.49 -74.19 25.39
N ALA A 18 -8.33 -73.18 25.72
CA ALA A 18 -9.74 -73.20 26.21
C ALA A 18 -10.13 -73.78 27.59
N HIS A 19 -10.89 -73.01 28.39
CA HIS A 19 -12.33 -73.24 28.69
C HIS A 19 -12.97 -72.14 29.58
N ASN A 20 -14.26 -71.89 29.30
CA ASN A 20 -15.24 -71.02 29.97
C ASN A 20 -15.48 -71.36 31.46
N LEU A 21 -16.07 -70.42 32.22
CA LEU A 21 -17.30 -70.62 33.00
C LEU A 21 -17.86 -69.30 33.60
N ILE A 22 -19.18 -69.15 33.48
CA ILE A 22 -20.08 -68.11 34.03
C ILE A 22 -20.52 -68.56 35.45
N PRO A 23 -20.85 -67.65 36.40
CA PRO A 23 -22.26 -67.53 36.80
C PRO A 23 -22.73 -66.11 37.20
N VAL A 24 -24.01 -65.85 36.94
CA VAL A 24 -24.95 -64.87 37.56
C VAL A 24 -26.11 -65.76 38.10
N PRO A 25 -27.03 -65.44 39.05
CA PRO A 25 -27.61 -64.11 39.36
C PRO A 25 -28.15 -63.82 40.80
N TRP A 26 -28.77 -62.63 40.95
CA TRP A 26 -29.86 -62.16 41.88
C TRP A 26 -29.56 -61.07 42.95
N LEU A 27 -29.99 -59.83 42.61
CA LEU A 27 -30.94 -58.92 43.29
C LEU A 27 -30.79 -58.57 44.78
N ALA A 28 -30.45 -57.29 45.04
CA ALA A 28 -31.09 -56.48 46.08
C ALA A 28 -31.03 -54.98 45.71
N ALA A 29 -32.20 -54.37 45.56
CA ALA A 29 -32.40 -52.95 45.31
C ALA A 29 -32.21 -52.15 46.61
N THR A 30 -31.45 -51.04 46.55
CA THR A 30 -31.54 -49.99 47.56
C THR A 30 -31.53 -48.63 46.88
N LEU A 31 -32.59 -47.88 47.16
CA LEU A 31 -32.92 -46.53 46.71
C LEU A 31 -31.88 -45.53 47.25
N MET A 32 -31.13 -44.84 46.38
CA MET A 32 -30.40 -43.63 46.76
C MET A 32 -30.98 -42.40 46.05
N LEU A 33 -31.42 -41.49 46.90
CA LEU A 33 -32.01 -40.19 46.67
C LEU A 33 -31.08 -39.31 45.81
N VAL A 34 -31.52 -38.94 44.61
CA VAL A 34 -30.85 -37.92 43.79
C VAL A 34 -31.17 -36.55 44.40
N LEU A 35 -30.24 -36.01 45.18
CA LEU A 35 -30.23 -34.59 45.54
C LEU A 35 -29.71 -33.81 44.33
N THR A 36 -30.60 -33.21 43.55
CA THR A 36 -30.22 -32.22 42.54
C THR A 36 -29.84 -30.92 43.25
N THR A 37 -28.58 -30.78 43.63
CA THR A 37 -28.01 -29.46 43.90
C THR A 37 -27.76 -28.77 42.57
N SER A 38 -28.57 -27.75 42.27
CA SER A 38 -28.31 -26.80 41.20
C SER A 38 -27.03 -26.01 41.53
N ALA A 39 -25.87 -26.60 41.23
CA ALA A 39 -24.64 -25.85 41.12
C ALA A 39 -24.72 -25.05 39.82
N ILE A 40 -25.12 -23.78 39.93
CA ILE A 40 -24.89 -22.80 38.86
C ILE A 40 -23.37 -22.70 38.74
N ALA A 41 -22.81 -23.40 37.76
CA ALA A 41 -21.44 -23.16 37.34
C ALA A 41 -21.38 -21.69 36.90
N GLN A 42 -20.80 -20.84 37.75
CA GLN A 42 -20.36 -19.52 37.32
C GLN A 42 -19.25 -19.77 36.30
N LEU A 43 -19.62 -19.77 35.03
CA LEU A 43 -18.66 -19.59 33.96
C LEU A 43 -17.81 -18.37 34.34
N PRO A 44 -16.48 -18.43 34.27
CA PRO A 44 -15.68 -17.22 34.46
C PRO A 44 -16.22 -16.21 33.46
N VAL A 45 -16.70 -15.08 33.97
CA VAL A 45 -16.93 -13.90 33.14
C VAL A 45 -15.58 -13.62 32.53
N GLN A 46 -15.37 -14.06 31.29
CA GLN A 46 -14.34 -13.48 30.45
C GLN A 46 -14.76 -12.01 30.42
N THR A 47 -14.02 -11.17 31.16
CA THR A 47 -13.99 -9.74 30.86
C THR A 47 -13.66 -9.69 29.38
N LEU A 48 -14.67 -9.45 28.55
CA LEU A 48 -14.49 -9.19 27.13
C LEU A 48 -13.50 -8.03 27.11
N ALA A 49 -12.25 -8.33 26.75
CA ALA A 49 -11.24 -7.30 26.58
C ALA A 49 -11.85 -6.25 25.65
N ARG A 50 -11.73 -4.97 26.01
CA ARG A 50 -12.14 -3.91 25.11
C ARG A 50 -11.47 -4.16 23.76
N PRO A 51 -12.21 -4.15 22.65
CA PRO A 51 -11.60 -4.33 21.35
C PRO A 51 -10.56 -3.23 21.14
N PRO A 52 -9.43 -3.54 20.47
CA PRO A 52 -8.36 -2.60 20.27
C PRO A 52 -8.81 -1.41 19.42
N ALA A 53 -8.10 -0.30 19.55
CA ALA A 53 -8.30 0.86 18.70
C ALA A 53 -8.14 0.48 17.20
N PRO A 54 -8.93 1.08 16.30
CA PRO A 54 -8.79 0.84 14.87
C PRO A 54 -7.40 1.29 14.37
N VAL A 55 -6.94 0.70 13.26
CA VAL A 55 -5.73 1.19 12.59
C VAL A 55 -6.09 2.42 11.79
N ILE A 56 -5.28 3.47 11.87
CA ILE A 56 -5.54 4.74 11.19
C ILE A 56 -4.32 5.18 10.36
N ALA A 57 -4.59 5.88 9.27
CA ALA A 57 -3.58 6.54 8.45
C ALA A 57 -4.17 7.77 7.77
N ALA A 58 -3.37 8.82 7.59
CA ALA A 58 -3.70 9.96 6.74
C ALA A 58 -2.82 9.92 5.49
N GLY A 59 -3.40 10.10 4.31
CA GLY A 59 -2.68 10.07 3.04
C GLY A 59 -3.32 10.97 2.00
N ASP A 60 -2.67 11.08 0.84
CA ASP A 60 -3.01 12.03 -0.21
C ASP A 60 -3.31 13.43 0.36
N VAL A 61 -2.42 13.83 1.27
CA VAL A 61 -2.50 15.08 2.02
C VAL A 61 -2.14 16.24 1.10
N GLU A 62 -3.09 17.16 0.94
CA GLU A 62 -3.04 18.38 0.14
C GLU A 62 -3.06 19.60 1.07
N PRO A 63 -2.74 20.82 0.59
CA PRO A 63 -2.76 22.02 1.44
C PRO A 63 -4.08 22.24 2.19
N ASN A 64 -5.22 21.89 1.58
CA ASN A 64 -6.54 22.11 2.16
C ASN A 64 -7.40 20.85 2.27
N ALA A 65 -6.84 19.66 2.03
CA ALA A 65 -7.58 18.41 2.03
C ALA A 65 -6.70 17.22 2.42
N ALA A 66 -7.31 16.11 2.81
CA ALA A 66 -6.62 14.85 3.07
C ALA A 66 -7.59 13.67 2.93
N VAL A 67 -7.06 12.47 2.76
CA VAL A 67 -7.80 11.21 2.92
C VAL A 67 -7.47 10.63 4.28
N LEU A 68 -8.48 10.52 5.13
CA LEU A 68 -8.40 9.80 6.40
C LEU A 68 -8.85 8.36 6.17
N TRP A 69 -7.97 7.40 6.45
CA TRP A 69 -8.21 5.98 6.31
C TRP A 69 -8.29 5.33 7.69
N VAL A 70 -9.26 4.43 7.86
CA VAL A 70 -9.48 3.69 9.11
C VAL A 70 -9.75 2.23 8.76
N GLN A 71 -9.13 1.29 9.47
CA GLN A 71 -9.47 -0.13 9.44
C GLN A 71 -9.96 -0.59 10.81
N SER A 72 -11.19 -1.08 10.82
CA SER A 72 -11.83 -1.72 11.96
C SER A 72 -11.52 -3.23 11.96
N GLU A 73 -11.66 -3.86 13.11
CA GLU A 73 -11.59 -5.33 13.24
C GLU A 73 -12.95 -6.01 13.03
N ARG A 74 -14.02 -5.23 12.81
CA ARG A 74 -15.41 -5.72 12.72
C ARG A 74 -16.35 -4.76 12.02
N VAL A 75 -17.53 -5.29 11.69
CA VAL A 75 -18.68 -4.52 11.18
C VAL A 75 -19.09 -3.44 12.18
N GLY A 76 -19.43 -2.25 11.67
CA GLY A 76 -20.01 -1.18 12.47
C GLY A 76 -19.89 0.18 11.77
N THR A 77 -20.05 1.25 12.55
CA THR A 77 -19.86 2.62 12.05
C THR A 77 -18.55 3.17 12.57
N VAL A 78 -17.59 3.41 11.67
CA VAL A 78 -16.41 4.18 12.01
C VAL A 78 -16.81 5.64 12.16
N VAL A 79 -16.38 6.25 13.27
CA VAL A 79 -16.50 7.67 13.52
C VAL A 79 -15.14 8.30 13.58
N VAL A 80 -15.01 9.40 12.86
CA VAL A 80 -13.79 10.21 12.78
C VAL A 80 -14.10 11.61 13.26
N GLU A 81 -13.26 12.11 14.16
CA GLU A 81 -13.32 13.48 14.66
C GLU A 81 -12.01 14.19 14.35
N LEU A 82 -12.13 15.31 13.65
CA LEU A 82 -11.02 16.17 13.24
C LEU A 82 -11.09 17.48 14.02
N ALA A 83 -10.07 17.76 14.83
CA ALA A 83 -9.98 18.98 15.61
C ALA A 83 -9.64 20.19 14.73
N THR A 84 -10.13 21.38 15.10
CA THR A 84 -9.66 22.62 14.49
C THR A 84 -8.24 22.94 14.98
N PRO A 85 -7.29 23.23 14.08
CA PRO A 85 -5.96 23.66 14.49
C PRO A 85 -6.01 24.93 15.34
N ASN A 86 -5.34 24.92 16.50
CA ASN A 86 -5.20 26.03 17.44
C ASN A 86 -6.48 26.49 18.17
N ASP A 87 -7.58 25.75 18.07
CA ASP A 87 -8.79 26.00 18.84
C ASP A 87 -9.29 24.70 19.49
N SER A 88 -8.97 24.51 20.77
CA SER A 88 -9.40 23.32 21.53
C SER A 88 -10.85 23.40 22.00
N ASP A 89 -11.45 24.58 21.94
CA ASP A 89 -12.81 24.84 22.42
C ASP A 89 -13.84 24.67 21.28
N GLU A 90 -13.40 24.75 20.02
CA GLU A 90 -14.23 24.43 18.86
C GLU A 90 -14.55 22.93 18.80
N MET A 91 -15.82 22.63 18.55
CA MET A 91 -16.27 21.25 18.37
C MET A 91 -15.59 20.59 17.17
N PRO A 92 -15.04 19.37 17.33
CA PRO A 92 -14.37 18.71 16.22
C PRO A 92 -15.37 18.41 15.11
N ARG A 93 -14.89 18.49 13.87
CA ARG A 93 -15.66 18.08 12.70
C ARG A 93 -15.80 16.56 12.73
N ARG A 94 -17.03 16.08 12.80
CA ARG A 94 -17.36 14.67 12.94
C ARG A 94 -17.82 14.06 11.61
N PHE A 95 -17.34 12.86 11.31
CA PHE A 95 -17.66 12.10 10.10
C PHE A 95 -17.97 10.66 10.48
N GLU A 96 -18.91 10.03 9.77
CA GLU A 96 -19.28 8.64 9.98
C GLU A 96 -19.23 7.86 8.68
N ARG A 97 -18.76 6.60 8.73
CA ARG A 97 -18.80 5.66 7.61
C ARG A 97 -19.10 4.25 8.11
N GLN A 98 -20.02 3.57 7.44
CA GLN A 98 -20.23 2.14 7.66
C GLN A 98 -19.01 1.37 7.15
N VAL A 99 -18.66 0.32 7.87
CA VAL A 99 -17.63 -0.65 7.49
C VAL A 99 -18.17 -2.06 7.69
N ASP A 100 -17.90 -2.92 6.73
CA ASP A 100 -18.37 -4.32 6.71
C ASP A 100 -17.39 -5.20 5.92
N SER A 101 -17.77 -6.45 5.65
CA SER A 101 -16.93 -7.39 4.88
C SER A 101 -16.69 -6.95 3.43
N ASP A 102 -17.61 -6.20 2.83
CA ASP A 102 -17.48 -5.78 1.43
C ASP A 102 -16.41 -4.68 1.30
N SER A 103 -16.31 -3.79 2.30
CA SER A 103 -15.25 -2.77 2.40
C SER A 103 -13.95 -3.26 3.04
N ASP A 104 -13.83 -4.56 3.33
CA ASP A 104 -12.76 -5.15 4.15
C ASP A 104 -12.55 -4.44 5.49
N PHE A 105 -13.65 -4.01 6.10
CA PHE A 105 -13.68 -3.24 7.33
C PHE A 105 -12.92 -1.91 7.26
N THR A 106 -12.65 -1.40 6.06
CA THR A 106 -11.97 -0.13 5.83
C THR A 106 -12.94 1.00 5.53
N ALA A 107 -12.58 2.22 5.92
CA ALA A 107 -13.26 3.46 5.56
C ALA A 107 -12.24 4.48 5.04
N LYS A 108 -12.57 5.15 3.93
CA LYS A 108 -11.84 6.30 3.39
C LYS A 108 -12.72 7.55 3.45
N ILE A 109 -12.24 8.60 4.11
CA ILE A 109 -12.96 9.86 4.29
C ILE A 109 -12.10 11.00 3.75
N ARG A 110 -12.53 11.59 2.63
CA ARG A 110 -11.90 12.81 2.12
C ARG A 110 -12.40 14.01 2.91
N VAL A 111 -11.50 14.67 3.63
CA VAL A 111 -11.76 15.91 4.35
C VAL A 111 -11.24 17.09 3.54
N GLN A 112 -11.94 18.24 3.63
CA GLN A 112 -11.59 19.49 2.93
C GLN A 112 -11.62 20.68 3.91
N GLY A 113 -11.12 21.83 3.47
CA GLY A 113 -11.09 23.05 4.28
C GLY A 113 -10.04 23.00 5.39
N LEU A 114 -8.98 22.20 5.21
CA LEU A 114 -7.84 22.20 6.12
C LEU A 114 -7.03 23.50 5.95
N ILE A 115 -6.31 23.89 7.00
CA ILE A 115 -5.44 25.07 6.99
C ILE A 115 -4.06 24.66 6.45
N PRO A 116 -3.57 25.22 5.32
CA PRO A 116 -2.27 24.89 4.78
C PRO A 116 -1.12 25.06 5.78
N GLY A 117 -0.16 24.13 5.74
CA GLY A 117 1.05 24.18 6.56
C GLY A 117 0.87 23.91 8.05
N SER A 118 -0.33 23.52 8.49
CA SER A 118 -0.68 23.32 9.90
C SER A 118 -0.76 21.84 10.29
N GLN A 119 -0.51 21.57 11.58
CA GLN A 119 -0.71 20.25 12.19
C GLN A 119 -2.21 19.99 12.37
N GLN A 120 -2.69 18.89 11.80
CA GLN A 120 -4.03 18.36 11.98
C GLN A 120 -3.99 17.28 13.06
N ARG A 121 -4.95 17.32 13.99
CA ARG A 121 -5.15 16.27 15.00
C ARG A 121 -6.52 15.66 14.81
N TRP A 122 -6.58 14.34 14.84
CA TRP A 122 -7.82 13.61 14.62
C TRP A 122 -7.85 12.33 15.44
N ARG A 123 -9.04 11.77 15.61
CA ARG A 123 -9.23 10.48 16.26
C ARG A 123 -10.30 9.68 15.56
N ALA A 124 -10.21 8.36 15.66
CA ALA A 124 -11.20 7.45 15.12
C ALA A 124 -11.59 6.37 16.13
N ALA A 125 -12.85 5.97 16.11
CA ALA A 125 -13.36 4.85 16.90
C ALA A 125 -14.48 4.15 16.14
N LEU A 126 -14.95 3.02 16.68
CA LEU A 126 -16.09 2.28 16.15
C LEU A 126 -17.30 2.50 17.06
N ILE A 127 -18.48 2.73 16.47
CA ILE A 127 -19.77 2.69 17.16
C ILE A 127 -20.45 1.36 16.81
N ALA A 128 -21.10 0.75 17.81
CA ALA A 128 -21.92 -0.43 17.62
C ALA A 128 -23.02 -0.17 16.59
N ALA A 129 -23.19 -1.09 15.64
CA ALA A 129 -24.43 -1.10 14.87
C ALA A 129 -25.60 -1.23 15.84
N PRO A 130 -26.68 -0.44 15.71
CA PRO A 130 -27.85 -0.64 16.53
C PRO A 130 -28.30 -2.09 16.36
N GLU A 131 -28.48 -2.83 17.47
CA GLU A 131 -29.00 -4.20 17.37
C GLU A 131 -30.30 -4.14 16.57
N PRO A 132 -30.50 -5.03 15.58
CA PRO A 132 -31.80 -5.14 14.95
C PRO A 132 -32.79 -5.45 16.07
N ALA A 133 -33.79 -4.58 16.22
CA ALA A 133 -34.83 -4.78 17.22
C ALA A 133 -35.35 -6.21 17.06
N LEU A 134 -35.37 -6.97 18.15
CA LEU A 134 -35.83 -8.36 18.25
C LEU A 134 -37.24 -8.63 17.66
N GLY A 135 -37.91 -7.63 17.09
CA GLY A 135 -39.21 -7.71 16.42
C GLY A 135 -39.19 -7.96 14.90
N GLU A 136 -38.07 -7.80 14.17
CA GLU A 136 -38.06 -7.99 12.70
C GLU A 136 -37.62 -9.39 12.24
N LEU A 137 -37.05 -10.22 13.12
CA LEU A 137 -36.66 -11.60 12.77
C LEU A 137 -37.81 -12.62 12.91
N GLN A 138 -39.02 -12.20 13.28
CA GLN A 138 -40.18 -13.09 13.40
C GLN A 138 -41.12 -13.10 12.19
N SER A 139 -41.00 -12.17 11.23
CA SER A 139 -41.86 -12.19 10.03
C SER A 139 -41.36 -13.12 8.93
N ASP A 140 -40.05 -13.26 8.76
CA ASP A 140 -39.47 -14.01 7.64
C ASP A 140 -39.34 -15.51 7.92
N ALA A 141 -39.20 -15.90 9.19
CA ALA A 141 -39.24 -17.29 9.61
C ALA A 141 -40.67 -17.89 9.57
N ALA A 142 -41.71 -17.06 9.58
CA ALA A 142 -43.11 -17.51 9.49
C ALA A 142 -43.57 -17.75 8.04
N LEU A 143 -42.93 -17.12 7.05
CA LEU A 143 -43.25 -17.32 5.63
C LEU A 143 -42.51 -18.52 5.01
N ALA A 144 -41.39 -18.95 5.59
CA ALA A 144 -40.60 -20.09 5.10
C ALA A 144 -41.10 -21.47 5.58
N MET A 145 -42.10 -21.54 6.47
CA MET A 145 -42.62 -22.81 7.04
C MET A 145 -43.97 -23.28 6.47
N THR A 146 -44.48 -22.65 5.41
CA THR A 146 -45.76 -23.03 4.76
C THR A 146 -45.63 -23.53 3.31
N GLU A 147 -44.41 -23.75 2.80
CA GLU A 147 -44.18 -24.30 1.44
C GLU A 147 -43.39 -25.63 1.42
N GLN A 148 -43.43 -26.40 2.51
CA GLN A 148 -42.92 -27.78 2.53
C GLN A 148 -43.98 -28.77 3.00
N THR A 149 -45.13 -28.80 2.32
CA THR A 149 -45.96 -30.00 2.28
C THR A 149 -46.77 -30.00 0.99
N LEU A 150 -46.27 -30.72 -0.03
CA LEU A 150 -47.01 -31.41 -1.10
C LEU A 150 -46.10 -31.62 -2.34
N ILE A 151 -45.28 -32.66 -2.32
CA ILE A 151 -44.79 -33.28 -3.56
C ILE A 151 -44.87 -34.79 -3.42
N SER A 152 -45.88 -35.40 -4.06
CA SER A 152 -45.81 -36.80 -4.50
C SER A 152 -46.64 -37.04 -5.76
N ALA A 153 -45.92 -37.42 -6.82
CA ALA A 153 -46.33 -38.23 -7.98
C ALA A 153 -46.97 -37.56 -9.22
N PRO A 154 -46.75 -38.13 -10.44
CA PRO A 154 -46.49 -37.37 -11.67
C PRO A 154 -47.52 -37.60 -12.80
N GLY A 155 -47.51 -36.73 -13.81
CA GLY A 155 -47.91 -37.10 -15.17
C GLY A 155 -48.70 -36.06 -16.00
N SER A 156 -48.33 -36.01 -17.29
CA SER A 156 -49.06 -35.50 -18.47
C SER A 156 -48.99 -34.01 -18.85
N THR A 157 -48.14 -33.76 -19.86
CA THR A 157 -48.38 -32.98 -21.10
C THR A 157 -49.59 -32.05 -21.20
N LEU A 158 -49.35 -30.79 -21.62
CA LEU A 158 -49.86 -30.22 -22.88
C LEU A 158 -49.34 -28.79 -23.09
N SER A 159 -49.27 -28.37 -24.35
CA SER A 159 -48.70 -27.12 -24.84
C SER A 159 -49.72 -25.96 -24.89
N ASN A 160 -49.17 -24.78 -25.20
CA ASN A 160 -49.74 -23.65 -25.96
C ASN A 160 -50.09 -22.34 -25.23
N GLN A 161 -49.37 -21.32 -25.72
CA GLN A 161 -49.84 -20.04 -26.24
C GLN A 161 -50.00 -18.81 -25.33
N ALA A 162 -49.56 -17.71 -25.95
CA ALA A 162 -49.41 -16.35 -25.48
C ALA A 162 -50.70 -15.53 -25.58
N SER A 163 -50.75 -14.43 -24.81
CA SER A 163 -51.28 -13.07 -25.12
C SER A 163 -51.52 -12.33 -23.79
N ALA A 164 -50.80 -11.26 -23.46
CA ALA A 164 -50.96 -9.85 -23.89
C ALA A 164 -52.00 -9.05 -23.06
N LEU A 165 -51.64 -7.76 -22.82
CA LEU A 165 -52.41 -6.62 -22.25
C LEU A 165 -52.30 -6.43 -20.72
N ALA A 166 -52.11 -5.23 -20.14
CA ALA A 166 -51.91 -3.88 -20.67
C ALA A 166 -51.36 -2.94 -19.56
N SER A 167 -50.44 -2.07 -19.97
CA SER A 167 -50.40 -0.61 -19.74
C SER A 167 -51.00 -0.01 -18.45
N HIS A 168 -50.15 0.54 -17.59
CA HIS A 168 -50.42 1.83 -16.95
C HIS A 168 -49.16 2.69 -16.88
N ARG A 169 -49.14 3.74 -17.72
CA ARG A 169 -48.27 4.91 -17.58
C ARG A 169 -48.94 5.85 -16.58
N ILE A 170 -48.19 6.30 -15.58
CA ILE A 170 -48.44 7.58 -14.92
C ILE A 170 -47.15 8.39 -15.03
N SER A 171 -47.22 9.49 -15.75
CA SER A 171 -46.25 10.58 -15.66
C SER A 171 -46.61 11.45 -14.46
N ALA A 172 -45.63 11.84 -13.66
CA ALA A 172 -45.72 13.06 -12.87
C ALA A 172 -44.34 13.73 -12.86
N ALA A 173 -44.35 14.98 -13.30
CA ALA A 173 -43.22 15.89 -13.33
C ALA A 173 -43.07 16.62 -11.99
N GLY A 174 -41.85 17.04 -11.69
CA GLY A 174 -41.54 18.27 -10.95
C GLY A 174 -41.63 18.21 -9.42
N GLY A 175 -40.50 18.49 -8.77
CA GLY A 175 -40.47 18.93 -7.38
C GLY A 175 -39.27 18.40 -6.61
N GLU A 176 -38.11 19.03 -6.78
CA GLU A 176 -37.05 18.97 -5.76
C GLU A 176 -37.60 19.61 -4.48
N THR A 177 -37.92 18.79 -3.49
CA THR A 177 -38.15 19.25 -2.13
C THR A 177 -36.88 19.05 -1.32
N HIS A 178 -36.09 20.12 -1.17
CA HIS A 178 -35.17 20.27 -0.04
C HIS A 178 -35.99 20.26 1.25
N SER A 179 -36.08 19.12 1.91
CA SER A 179 -36.57 19.01 3.29
C SER A 179 -35.39 19.17 4.23
N THR A 180 -35.15 20.39 4.70
CA THR A 180 -34.36 20.66 5.91
C THR A 180 -35.12 20.14 7.12
N ARG A 181 -34.94 18.86 7.44
CA ARG A 181 -35.38 18.31 8.72
C ARG A 181 -34.28 18.57 9.74
N ALA A 182 -34.42 19.66 10.50
CA ALA A 182 -33.73 19.81 11.77
C ALA A 182 -34.19 18.66 12.68
N GLN A 183 -33.36 17.61 12.79
CA GLN A 183 -33.52 16.60 13.83
C GLN A 183 -32.97 17.18 15.13
N ALA A 184 -33.86 17.36 16.10
CA ALA A 184 -33.46 17.35 17.49
C ALA A 184 -32.81 15.97 17.76
N GLN A 185 -31.49 15.92 17.82
CA GLN A 185 -30.76 14.78 18.36
C GLN A 185 -31.11 14.69 19.85
N SER A 186 -31.78 13.62 20.25
CA SER A 186 -31.66 13.15 21.62
C SER A 186 -30.18 12.85 21.87
N GLU A 187 -29.64 13.32 22.98
CA GLU A 187 -28.32 12.97 23.53
C GLU A 187 -28.29 11.48 23.92
N GLN A 188 -28.42 10.60 22.92
CA GLN A 188 -28.04 9.21 23.08
C GLN A 188 -26.54 9.21 22.79
N GLU A 189 -25.73 9.26 23.84
CA GLU A 189 -24.28 9.13 23.73
C GLU A 189 -23.97 7.90 22.89
N ASP A 190 -23.22 8.10 21.80
CA ASP A 190 -22.79 6.99 20.95
C ASP A 190 -22.08 5.95 21.81
N GLU A 191 -22.53 4.69 21.75
CA GLU A 191 -21.83 3.61 22.43
C GLU A 191 -20.56 3.26 21.64
N ILE A 192 -19.47 3.96 21.97
CA ILE A 192 -18.15 3.70 21.42
C ILE A 192 -17.70 2.30 21.85
N ILE A 193 -17.46 1.45 20.85
CA ILE A 193 -16.86 0.15 21.01
C ILE A 193 -15.33 0.31 21.04
N GLY A 194 -14.72 -0.06 22.18
CA GLY A 194 -13.26 -0.13 22.31
C GLY A 194 -12.61 1.19 22.67
N GLU A 195 -11.44 1.45 22.08
CA GLU A 195 -10.61 2.63 22.31
C GLU A 195 -10.56 3.55 21.09
N TRP A 196 -10.36 4.85 21.35
CA TRP A 196 -10.07 5.81 20.29
C TRP A 196 -8.63 5.63 19.79
N ALA A 197 -8.48 5.45 18.49
CA ALA A 197 -7.20 5.69 17.82
C ALA A 197 -6.98 7.21 17.71
N ILE A 198 -5.79 7.70 18.05
CA ILE A 198 -5.44 9.11 17.98
C ILE A 198 -4.33 9.26 16.93
N GLY A 199 -4.50 10.22 16.03
CA GLY A 199 -3.55 10.48 14.97
C GLY A 199 -3.32 11.96 14.72
N SER A 200 -2.26 12.25 13.99
CA SER A 200 -1.95 13.59 13.52
C SER A 200 -1.18 13.54 12.21
N PHE A 201 -1.23 14.64 11.45
CA PHE A 201 -0.42 14.81 10.24
C PHE A 201 -0.27 16.30 9.96
N ARG A 202 0.75 16.68 9.19
CA ARG A 202 0.93 18.07 8.74
C ARG A 202 0.43 18.22 7.30
N THR A 203 -0.33 19.28 7.07
CA THR A 203 -0.71 19.68 5.70
C THR A 203 0.47 20.38 5.02
N PRO A 204 0.65 20.23 3.69
CA PRO A 204 1.70 20.95 2.98
C PRO A 204 1.36 22.45 2.99
N PRO A 205 2.34 23.34 3.14
CA PRO A 205 2.11 24.77 2.95
C PRO A 205 1.79 25.10 1.50
N ASP A 206 1.20 26.29 1.28
CA ASP A 206 0.99 26.82 -0.06
C ASP A 206 2.28 26.86 -0.88
N ALA A 207 2.18 26.66 -2.19
CA ALA A 207 3.31 26.43 -3.09
C ALA A 207 4.35 27.57 -3.15
N TYR A 208 4.03 28.76 -2.64
CA TYR A 208 4.91 29.94 -2.58
C TYR A 208 5.58 30.14 -1.21
N VAL A 209 5.24 29.32 -0.21
CA VAL A 209 5.78 29.41 1.14
C VAL A 209 7.07 28.58 1.23
N ALA A 210 8.19 29.24 1.49
CA ALA A 210 9.44 28.58 1.87
C ALA A 210 9.29 28.01 3.29
N THR A 211 9.50 26.71 3.45
CA THR A 211 9.41 26.04 4.75
C THR A 211 10.31 24.83 4.76
N ALA A 212 10.82 24.46 5.93
CA ALA A 212 11.50 23.18 6.04
C ALA A 212 10.52 22.02 5.86
N ILE A 213 11.03 20.92 5.30
CA ILE A 213 10.35 19.63 5.25
C ILE A 213 11.36 18.52 5.55
N ARG A 214 10.94 17.53 6.34
CA ARG A 214 11.61 16.24 6.47
C ARG A 214 10.68 15.14 6.02
N PHE A 215 11.15 14.28 5.14
CA PHE A 215 10.43 13.07 4.79
C PHE A 215 11.33 11.86 4.76
N ILE A 216 10.74 10.69 5.00
CA ILE A 216 11.43 9.41 4.94
C ILE A 216 10.86 8.53 3.83
N TRP A 217 11.68 7.62 3.32
CA TRP A 217 11.23 6.60 2.38
C TRP A 217 11.86 5.24 2.69
N GLY A 218 11.18 4.19 2.22
CA GLY A 218 11.69 2.82 2.24
C GLY A 218 10.68 1.87 1.60
N GLY A 219 11.13 0.67 1.27
CA GLY A 219 10.31 -0.43 0.77
C GLY A 219 10.78 -1.76 1.37
N ASP A 220 10.29 -2.86 0.83
CA ASP A 220 10.75 -4.20 1.18
C ASP A 220 10.51 -4.54 2.68
N LEU A 221 9.24 -4.61 3.06
CA LEU A 221 8.78 -4.91 4.42
C LEU A 221 8.14 -6.29 4.51
N GLY A 222 8.70 -7.14 5.37
CA GLY A 222 8.16 -8.45 5.70
C GLY A 222 8.44 -9.54 4.65
N GLY A 223 9.45 -9.34 3.81
CA GLY A 223 9.72 -10.18 2.64
C GLY A 223 10.64 -11.36 2.86
N GLN A 224 10.58 -12.34 1.95
CA GLN A 224 11.45 -13.53 1.88
C GLN A 224 11.65 -14.23 3.24
N ASN A 225 10.55 -14.35 4.02
CA ASN A 225 10.51 -14.91 5.38
C ASN A 225 11.36 -14.13 6.42
N VAL A 226 11.40 -12.79 6.29
CA VAL A 226 11.94 -11.84 7.28
C VAL A 226 10.78 -10.95 7.77
N CYS A 227 9.75 -11.64 8.25
CA CYS A 227 8.49 -11.10 8.69
C CYS A 227 8.56 -10.51 10.11
N ARG A 228 7.41 -10.26 10.74
CA ARG A 228 7.33 -9.63 12.05
C ARG A 228 7.99 -10.51 13.10
N ASP A 229 9.06 -10.01 13.70
CA ASP A 229 9.68 -10.66 14.85
C ASP A 229 8.66 -10.81 15.99
N SER A 230 8.66 -11.96 16.66
CA SER A 230 7.67 -12.29 17.68
C SER A 230 7.78 -11.46 18.95
N GLU A 231 8.96 -10.88 19.21
CA GLU A 231 9.19 -10.01 20.37
C GLU A 231 9.25 -8.53 19.96
N GLN A 232 9.96 -8.23 18.88
CA GLN A 232 10.27 -6.85 18.49
C GLN A 232 9.36 -6.29 17.39
N GLY A 233 8.62 -7.14 16.68
CA GLY A 233 7.93 -6.73 15.46
C GLY A 233 8.90 -6.25 14.38
N PHE A 234 8.56 -5.17 13.70
CA PHE A 234 9.45 -4.48 12.77
C PHE A 234 10.21 -3.36 13.48
N GLU A 235 11.40 -3.68 13.99
CA GLU A 235 12.25 -2.81 14.81
C GLU A 235 12.52 -1.42 14.18
N ILE A 236 12.66 -1.37 12.86
CA ILE A 236 13.07 -0.16 12.12
C ILE A 236 12.11 1.02 12.32
N PHE A 237 10.83 0.75 12.58
CA PHE A 237 9.85 1.82 12.75
C PHE A 237 10.08 2.63 14.03
N ALA A 238 10.78 2.11 15.04
CA ALA A 238 11.15 2.90 16.22
C ALA A 238 12.11 4.04 15.86
N ALA A 239 13.05 3.79 14.94
CA ALA A 239 13.99 4.81 14.48
C ALA A 239 13.31 5.83 13.54
N ILE A 240 12.39 5.37 12.69
CA ILE A 240 11.60 6.25 11.81
C ILE A 240 10.73 7.20 12.64
N ASP A 241 9.99 6.66 13.62
CA ASP A 241 9.12 7.41 14.53
C ASP A 241 9.89 8.51 15.28
N ALA A 242 11.09 8.18 15.78
CA ALA A 242 11.95 9.12 16.51
C ALA A 242 12.42 10.34 15.68
N LEU A 243 12.37 10.27 14.34
CA LEU A 243 12.71 11.41 13.47
C LEU A 243 11.58 12.42 13.30
N ALA A 244 10.35 12.05 13.68
CA ALA A 244 9.12 12.83 13.50
C ALA A 244 9.00 13.43 12.08
N PRO A 245 8.97 12.58 11.03
CA PRO A 245 8.90 13.05 9.65
C PRO A 245 7.55 13.74 9.35
N ASP A 246 7.55 14.70 8.42
CA ASP A 246 6.32 15.31 7.91
C ASP A 246 5.52 14.31 7.05
N LEU A 247 6.21 13.43 6.31
CA LEU A 247 5.61 12.37 5.51
C LEU A 247 6.51 11.13 5.38
N PHE A 248 5.87 9.98 5.12
CA PHE A 248 6.49 8.68 4.82
C PHE A 248 6.06 8.20 3.44
N VAL A 249 7.03 8.00 2.55
CA VAL A 249 6.85 7.34 1.25
C VAL A 249 7.13 5.84 1.38
N ALA A 250 6.10 5.01 1.28
CA ALA A 250 6.29 3.57 1.07
C ALA A 250 6.54 3.31 -0.42
N ALA A 251 7.77 2.93 -0.75
CA ALA A 251 8.27 2.82 -2.12
C ALA A 251 7.96 1.48 -2.81
N GLY A 252 7.11 0.64 -2.19
CA GLY A 252 6.70 -0.67 -2.69
C GLY A 252 7.12 -1.81 -1.76
N ASP A 253 6.69 -3.03 -2.09
CA ASP A 253 7.04 -4.26 -1.38
C ASP A 253 6.66 -4.27 0.12
N MET A 254 5.49 -3.74 0.46
CA MET A 254 5.06 -3.56 1.84
C MET A 254 4.37 -4.79 2.45
N ILE A 255 4.11 -5.83 1.66
CA ILE A 255 3.30 -6.99 2.09
C ILE A 255 3.78 -8.38 1.66
N TYR A 256 4.57 -8.50 0.58
CA TYR A 256 4.97 -9.80 0.01
C TYR A 256 3.83 -10.81 -0.15
N ALA A 257 2.85 -10.45 -0.99
CA ALA A 257 1.64 -11.23 -1.24
C ALA A 257 1.91 -12.66 -1.76
N ASP A 258 3.09 -12.91 -2.30
CA ASP A 258 3.55 -14.19 -2.83
C ASP A 258 4.60 -14.87 -1.94
N GLY A 259 4.91 -14.27 -0.79
CA GLY A 259 5.76 -14.81 0.26
C GLY A 259 4.96 -15.58 1.32
N LEU A 260 5.68 -16.17 2.27
CA LEU A 260 5.11 -16.78 3.47
C LEU A 260 5.88 -16.30 4.69
N CYS A 261 5.20 -16.23 5.84
CA CYS A 261 5.80 -15.94 7.13
C CYS A 261 5.71 -17.18 8.03
N ASP A 262 6.85 -17.85 8.20
CA ASP A 262 6.96 -19.02 9.07
C ASP A 262 7.29 -18.60 10.51
N ALA A 263 7.12 -19.50 11.48
CA ALA A 263 7.46 -19.23 12.88
C ALA A 263 8.97 -19.02 13.09
N SER A 264 9.81 -19.56 12.20
CA SER A 264 11.25 -19.30 12.17
C SER A 264 11.58 -18.52 10.91
N GLY A 265 12.17 -17.34 11.08
CA GLY A 265 12.60 -16.50 9.97
C GLY A 265 13.77 -17.09 9.20
N ARG A 266 14.01 -16.52 8.02
CA ARG A 266 15.13 -16.86 7.13
C ARG A 266 16.47 -16.84 7.87
N TYR A 267 16.61 -15.93 8.82
CA TYR A 267 17.83 -15.72 9.61
C TYR A 267 17.72 -16.28 11.04
N GLY A 268 16.76 -17.18 11.29
CA GLY A 268 16.64 -17.96 12.52
C GLY A 268 15.95 -17.25 13.69
N ASN A 269 15.50 -16.00 13.54
CA ASN A 269 14.72 -15.33 14.57
C ASN A 269 13.29 -15.87 14.67
N PRO A 270 12.68 -15.86 15.86
CA PRO A 270 11.28 -16.25 16.02
C PRO A 270 10.36 -15.16 15.48
N GLN A 271 9.39 -15.54 14.65
CA GLN A 271 8.45 -14.61 14.02
C GLN A 271 7.01 -14.94 14.39
N ILE A 272 6.11 -14.00 14.15
CA ILE A 272 4.68 -14.25 14.16
C ILE A 272 4.32 -14.96 12.84
N PRO A 273 3.95 -16.25 12.84
CA PRO A 273 3.60 -16.93 11.61
C PRO A 273 2.32 -16.36 11.01
N ALA A 274 2.25 -16.28 9.68
CA ALA A 274 1.02 -15.94 8.98
C ALA A 274 0.01 -17.10 9.11
N SER A 275 -1.26 -16.78 9.29
CA SER A 275 -2.36 -17.75 9.29
C SER A 275 -2.97 -17.97 7.90
N PHE A 276 -2.32 -17.46 6.85
CA PHE A 276 -2.75 -17.49 5.46
C PHE A 276 -1.58 -17.92 4.57
N GLY A 277 -1.91 -18.43 3.37
CA GLY A 277 -0.91 -18.75 2.34
C GLY A 277 -0.68 -17.59 1.37
N LYS A 278 0.09 -17.83 0.31
CA LYS A 278 0.26 -16.89 -0.81
C LYS A 278 -1.10 -16.42 -1.33
N ALA A 279 -1.21 -15.14 -1.66
CA ALA A 279 -2.44 -14.53 -2.14
C ALA A 279 -2.81 -15.06 -3.54
N THR A 280 -3.93 -15.77 -3.63
CA THR A 280 -4.51 -16.24 -4.89
C THR A 280 -5.86 -15.60 -5.20
N ASP A 281 -6.43 -14.89 -4.23
CA ASP A 281 -7.71 -14.22 -4.28
C ASP A 281 -7.64 -12.90 -3.50
N LEU A 282 -8.70 -12.10 -3.56
CA LEU A 282 -8.76 -10.78 -2.90
C LEU A 282 -8.59 -10.88 -1.38
N ASP A 283 -9.15 -11.90 -0.74
CA ASP A 283 -9.04 -12.09 0.71
C ASP A 283 -7.60 -12.41 1.14
N GLY A 284 -6.87 -13.17 0.33
CA GLY A 284 -5.44 -13.39 0.49
C GLY A 284 -4.64 -12.10 0.45
N PHE A 285 -4.88 -11.23 -0.54
CA PHE A 285 -4.21 -9.91 -0.61
C PHE A 285 -4.53 -9.04 0.61
N ARG A 286 -5.81 -8.96 1.00
CA ARG A 286 -6.26 -8.25 2.21
C ARG A 286 -5.59 -8.79 3.47
N ALA A 287 -5.39 -10.10 3.58
CA ALA A 287 -4.75 -10.73 4.73
C ALA A 287 -3.27 -10.33 4.87
N HIS A 288 -2.52 -10.22 3.76
CA HIS A 288 -1.12 -9.76 3.80
C HIS A 288 -1.01 -8.30 4.26
N TRP A 289 -1.89 -7.41 3.78
CA TRP A 289 -1.96 -6.04 4.28
C TRP A 289 -2.24 -5.97 5.79
N ARG A 290 -3.22 -6.75 6.28
CA ARG A 290 -3.53 -6.83 7.71
C ARG A 290 -2.35 -7.34 8.55
N TYR A 291 -1.58 -8.29 8.02
CA TYR A 291 -0.42 -8.85 8.74
C TYR A 291 0.64 -7.79 9.03
N SER A 292 1.07 -7.04 8.00
CA SER A 292 2.05 -5.96 8.17
C SER A 292 1.51 -4.87 9.09
N ARG A 293 0.23 -4.48 8.91
CA ARG A 293 -0.44 -3.44 9.71
C ARG A 293 -0.72 -3.83 11.15
N ALA A 294 -0.60 -5.11 11.51
CA ALA A 294 -0.68 -5.52 12.90
C ALA A 294 0.61 -5.25 13.69
N ASP A 295 1.68 -4.78 13.03
CA ASP A 295 2.89 -4.32 13.71
C ASP A 295 2.66 -3.02 14.51
N PRO A 296 2.97 -2.98 15.81
CA PRO A 296 2.79 -1.79 16.63
C PRO A 296 3.64 -0.60 16.21
N GLY A 297 4.85 -0.83 15.68
CA GLY A 297 5.75 0.23 15.21
C GLY A 297 5.20 0.90 13.96
N LEU A 298 4.78 0.11 12.97
CA LEU A 298 4.12 0.62 11.78
C LEU A 298 2.83 1.37 12.12
N ARG A 299 2.00 0.85 13.02
CA ARG A 299 0.76 1.53 13.46
C ARG A 299 1.04 2.92 14.04
N ARG A 300 2.12 3.11 14.82
CA ARG A 300 2.50 4.43 15.37
C ARG A 300 2.87 5.41 14.25
N VAL A 301 3.75 4.99 13.34
CA VAL A 301 4.17 5.82 12.20
C VAL A 301 2.97 6.21 11.33
N LEU A 302 2.09 5.26 11.01
CA LEU A 302 0.88 5.53 10.21
C LEU A 302 -0.09 6.50 10.91
N ALA A 303 -0.18 6.46 12.23
CA ALA A 303 -1.06 7.34 13.00
C ALA A 303 -0.53 8.79 13.07
N GLU A 304 0.79 8.98 13.10
CA GLU A 304 1.41 10.30 13.36
C GLU A 304 2.03 10.97 12.12
N THR A 305 2.18 10.25 11.01
CA THR A 305 2.85 10.73 9.79
C THR A 305 1.94 10.61 8.57
N ALA A 306 1.97 11.61 7.68
CA ALA A 306 1.28 11.50 6.39
C ALA A 306 1.89 10.37 5.54
N TYR A 307 1.08 9.41 5.13
CA TYR A 307 1.51 8.20 4.44
C TYR A 307 1.21 8.26 2.93
N PHE A 308 2.25 8.12 2.12
CA PHE A 308 2.19 8.17 0.66
C PHE A 308 2.68 6.85 0.05
N PRO A 309 1.82 5.84 -0.06
CA PRO A 309 2.19 4.56 -0.63
C PRO A 309 2.18 4.59 -2.17
N THR A 310 3.15 3.90 -2.75
CA THR A 310 3.08 3.30 -4.08
C THR A 310 3.33 1.80 -3.95
N TRP A 311 3.14 1.05 -5.02
CA TRP A 311 3.46 -0.38 -5.06
C TRP A 311 4.75 -0.65 -5.80
N ASP A 312 5.32 -1.82 -5.55
CA ASP A 312 6.20 -2.52 -6.46
C ASP A 312 5.59 -3.89 -6.81
N ASP A 313 6.41 -4.90 -7.11
CA ASP A 313 5.93 -6.19 -7.58
C ASP A 313 5.28 -7.03 -6.48
N HIS A 314 5.83 -7.03 -5.27
CA HIS A 314 5.40 -7.95 -4.23
C HIS A 314 4.07 -7.54 -3.55
N GLU A 315 3.45 -6.44 -3.97
CA GLU A 315 2.01 -6.19 -3.74
C GLU A 315 1.10 -7.15 -4.52
N VAL A 316 1.60 -7.77 -5.60
CA VAL A 316 0.86 -8.73 -6.42
C VAL A 316 1.60 -10.07 -6.45
N VAL A 317 2.75 -10.11 -7.11
CA VAL A 317 3.60 -11.28 -7.28
C VAL A 317 4.94 -10.83 -7.89
N ASN A 318 6.05 -11.46 -7.51
CA ASN A 318 7.42 -11.13 -7.96
C ASN A 318 7.52 -10.77 -9.47
N ASP A 319 8.26 -9.73 -9.81
CA ASP A 319 8.49 -9.22 -11.18
C ASP A 319 7.20 -8.95 -11.99
N PHE A 320 6.02 -8.70 -11.40
CA PHE A 320 4.80 -8.56 -12.23
C PHE A 320 4.78 -7.30 -13.09
N GLY A 321 3.92 -7.40 -14.10
CA GLY A 321 3.44 -6.38 -15.01
C GLY A 321 2.22 -6.94 -15.73
N PRO A 322 1.51 -6.16 -16.56
CA PRO A 322 0.19 -6.54 -17.09
C PRO A 322 0.16 -7.82 -17.93
N LEU A 323 1.32 -8.27 -18.41
CA LEU A 323 1.47 -9.47 -19.25
C LEU A 323 2.18 -10.63 -18.53
N HIS A 324 2.53 -10.48 -17.25
CA HIS A 324 3.29 -11.47 -16.46
C HIS A 324 2.87 -11.50 -14.98
N ASP A 325 1.62 -11.15 -14.70
CA ASP A 325 0.98 -11.22 -13.38
C ASP A 325 0.31 -12.58 -13.08
N THR A 326 0.44 -13.57 -13.97
CA THR A 326 -0.11 -14.92 -13.78
C THR A 326 0.94 -15.88 -13.25
N ARG A 327 0.50 -16.99 -12.64
CA ARG A 327 1.36 -18.10 -12.20
C ARG A 327 0.71 -19.45 -12.52
N ASP A 328 1.53 -20.40 -12.96
CA ASP A 328 1.05 -21.71 -13.43
C ASP A 328 1.30 -22.86 -12.44
N ARG A 329 1.87 -22.55 -11.28
CA ARG A 329 2.15 -23.53 -10.22
C ARG A 329 1.23 -23.30 -9.03
N PRO A 330 0.73 -24.37 -8.38
CA PRO A 330 -0.01 -24.25 -7.13
C PRO A 330 0.74 -23.39 -6.09
N PRO A 331 0.03 -22.57 -5.29
CA PRO A 331 -1.44 -22.53 -5.16
C PRO A 331 -2.16 -21.75 -6.26
N TYR A 332 -1.44 -21.10 -7.17
CA TYR A 332 -2.03 -20.30 -8.24
C TYR A 332 -2.72 -21.16 -9.29
N ARG A 333 -3.77 -20.60 -9.88
CA ARG A 333 -4.46 -21.16 -11.04
C ARG A 333 -3.84 -20.61 -12.31
N ALA A 334 -3.42 -21.51 -13.20
CA ALA A 334 -2.83 -21.13 -14.48
C ALA A 334 -3.75 -20.20 -15.28
N GLY A 335 -3.17 -19.12 -15.81
CA GLY A 335 -3.86 -18.08 -16.57
C GLY A 335 -4.75 -17.13 -15.78
N GLU A 336 -4.80 -17.23 -14.45
CA GLU A 336 -5.54 -16.27 -13.61
C GLU A 336 -4.69 -15.01 -13.36
N HIS A 337 -5.22 -13.85 -13.75
CA HIS A 337 -4.59 -12.55 -13.57
C HIS A 337 -4.76 -12.04 -12.14
N LEU A 338 -3.64 -11.77 -11.47
CA LEU A 338 -3.60 -11.34 -10.07
C LEU A 338 -3.62 -9.81 -9.92
N LEU A 339 -3.17 -9.05 -10.95
CA LEU A 339 -3.07 -7.59 -10.88
C LEU A 339 -4.40 -6.92 -10.48
N PRO A 340 -5.57 -7.27 -11.06
CA PRO A 340 -6.83 -6.64 -10.66
C PRO A 340 -7.19 -6.85 -9.18
N LEU A 341 -6.82 -7.99 -8.60
CA LEU A 341 -7.07 -8.34 -7.19
C LEU A 341 -6.12 -7.54 -6.29
N GLY A 342 -4.82 -7.57 -6.58
CA GLY A 342 -3.82 -6.81 -5.81
C GLY A 342 -4.05 -5.30 -5.89
N LEU A 343 -4.46 -4.76 -7.03
CA LEU A 343 -4.82 -3.34 -7.19
C LEU A 343 -6.06 -2.96 -6.37
N THR A 344 -7.05 -3.85 -6.29
CA THR A 344 -8.23 -3.63 -5.45
C THR A 344 -7.83 -3.57 -3.98
N ALA A 345 -7.05 -4.55 -3.51
CA ALA A 345 -6.53 -4.55 -2.14
C ALA A 345 -5.63 -3.33 -1.86
N MET A 346 -4.76 -2.94 -2.80
CA MET A 346 -3.91 -1.75 -2.69
C MET A 346 -4.74 -0.49 -2.43
N LEU A 347 -5.83 -0.29 -3.18
CA LEU A 347 -6.71 0.87 -3.04
C LEU A 347 -7.60 0.83 -1.78
N GLU A 348 -8.04 -0.36 -1.35
CA GLU A 348 -8.83 -0.54 -0.13
C GLU A 348 -7.99 -0.29 1.12
N GLN A 349 -6.77 -0.84 1.14
CA GLN A 349 -5.95 -0.86 2.32
C GLN A 349 -5.17 0.44 2.53
N ASN A 350 -5.03 1.31 1.53
CA ASN A 350 -4.22 2.51 1.64
C ASN A 350 -5.04 3.82 1.61
N PRO A 351 -4.54 4.90 2.23
CA PRO A 351 -5.18 6.22 2.20
C PRO A 351 -4.99 6.94 0.86
N ILE A 352 -5.29 6.25 -0.25
CA ILE A 352 -5.22 6.79 -1.61
C ILE A 352 -6.61 7.29 -2.01
N GLY A 353 -6.67 8.55 -2.43
CA GLY A 353 -7.85 9.18 -2.98
C GLY A 353 -8.06 8.76 -4.43
N GLU A 354 -9.27 8.32 -4.75
CA GLU A 354 -9.64 7.95 -6.12
C GLU A 354 -10.34 9.13 -6.81
N ASP A 355 -9.83 9.53 -7.97
CA ASP A 355 -10.52 10.46 -8.87
C ASP A 355 -11.40 9.65 -9.83
N PRO A 356 -12.73 9.87 -9.85
CA PRO A 356 -13.63 9.18 -10.76
C PRO A 356 -13.27 9.33 -12.25
N ARG A 357 -12.48 10.34 -12.62
CA ARG A 357 -12.01 10.58 -14.00
C ARG A 357 -10.76 9.77 -14.35
N THR A 358 -9.99 9.35 -13.36
CA THR A 358 -8.80 8.50 -13.51
C THR A 358 -8.84 7.39 -12.45
N PRO A 359 -9.84 6.49 -12.51
CA PRO A 359 -10.01 5.47 -11.50
C PRO A 359 -8.81 4.53 -11.49
N LYS A 360 -8.45 4.03 -10.30
CA LYS A 360 -7.33 3.09 -10.08
C LYS A 360 -5.95 3.63 -10.45
N ARG A 361 -5.79 4.93 -10.63
CA ARG A 361 -4.49 5.55 -10.87
C ARG A 361 -3.69 5.67 -9.57
N LEU A 362 -2.48 5.13 -9.55
CA LEU A 362 -1.55 5.26 -8.40
C LEU A 362 -0.56 6.41 -8.55
N TYR A 363 -0.08 6.70 -9.77
CA TYR A 363 0.85 7.80 -9.99
C TYR A 363 0.21 9.16 -9.69
N ARG A 364 0.93 10.02 -8.97
CA ARG A 364 0.44 11.31 -8.49
C ARG A 364 1.59 12.21 -8.04
N ALA A 365 1.27 13.47 -7.76
CA ALA A 365 2.25 14.43 -7.30
C ALA A 365 1.79 15.13 -6.04
N VAL A 366 2.75 15.40 -5.15
CA VAL A 366 2.55 16.10 -3.88
C VAL A 366 3.42 17.35 -3.90
N ARG A 367 2.81 18.53 -3.76
CA ARG A 367 3.53 19.79 -3.63
C ARG A 367 3.65 20.16 -2.17
N TRP A 368 4.87 20.44 -1.71
CA TRP A 368 5.14 20.88 -0.35
C TRP A 368 5.87 22.21 -0.32
N GLY A 369 5.10 23.28 -0.08
CA GLY A 369 5.64 24.63 -0.08
C GLY A 369 6.33 24.98 -1.39
N GLN A 370 7.34 25.84 -1.29
CA GLN A 370 8.19 26.24 -2.41
C GLN A 370 9.19 25.17 -2.84
N HIS A 371 9.62 24.31 -1.92
CA HIS A 371 10.85 23.56 -2.13
C HIS A 371 10.67 22.21 -2.78
N LEU A 372 9.63 21.46 -2.45
CA LEU A 372 9.51 20.07 -2.88
C LEU A 372 8.28 19.87 -3.75
N GLU A 373 8.51 19.21 -4.88
CA GLU A 373 7.46 18.49 -5.58
C GLU A 373 7.87 17.02 -5.69
N LEU A 374 7.13 16.18 -4.97
CA LEU A 374 7.31 14.73 -4.95
C LEU A 374 6.45 14.11 -6.04
N LEU A 375 7.06 13.38 -6.97
CA LEU A 375 6.41 12.72 -8.10
C LEU A 375 6.43 11.21 -7.87
N LEU A 376 5.30 10.65 -7.44
CA LEU A 376 5.15 9.20 -7.24
C LEU A 376 4.84 8.55 -8.58
N LEU A 377 5.74 7.68 -9.03
CA LEU A 377 5.53 6.87 -10.23
C LEU A 377 4.83 5.55 -9.87
N ASP A 378 4.03 5.07 -10.83
CA ASP A 378 3.64 3.68 -10.97
C ASP A 378 4.51 3.04 -12.06
N THR A 379 5.34 2.08 -11.65
CA THR A 379 6.34 1.38 -12.47
C THR A 379 5.93 -0.07 -12.72
N ARG A 380 4.64 -0.40 -12.52
CA ARG A 380 4.10 -1.76 -12.69
C ARG A 380 2.89 -1.80 -13.62
N GLN A 381 1.89 -0.95 -13.43
CA GLN A 381 0.58 -1.11 -14.09
C GLN A 381 0.60 -0.94 -15.62
N TYR A 382 1.61 -0.26 -16.16
CA TYR A 382 1.62 0.20 -17.55
C TYR A 382 2.82 -0.29 -18.36
N ARG A 383 3.70 -1.08 -17.75
CA ARG A 383 4.95 -1.51 -18.37
C ARG A 383 4.76 -2.61 -19.41
N ASP A 384 5.64 -2.63 -20.40
CA ASP A 384 5.82 -3.79 -21.26
C ASP A 384 6.44 -4.97 -20.50
N ALA A 385 6.35 -6.17 -21.07
CA ALA A 385 6.91 -7.37 -20.47
C ALA A 385 8.43 -7.26 -20.22
N ASN A 386 8.90 -7.76 -19.07
CA ASN A 386 10.32 -7.73 -18.68
C ASN A 386 11.23 -8.34 -19.76
N SER A 387 10.80 -9.44 -20.38
CA SER A 387 11.54 -10.17 -21.41
C SER A 387 11.45 -9.56 -22.81
N ALA A 388 10.60 -8.54 -23.03
CA ALA A 388 10.58 -7.84 -24.30
C ALA A 388 11.90 -7.07 -24.50
N PRO A 389 12.48 -7.03 -25.71
CA PRO A 389 13.68 -6.24 -26.00
C PRO A 389 13.37 -4.74 -26.15
N ASP A 390 14.27 -3.89 -25.66
CA ASP A 390 14.23 -2.42 -25.75
C ASP A 390 14.98 -1.90 -27.00
N LEU A 391 14.30 -1.93 -28.15
CA LEU A 391 14.90 -1.64 -29.45
C LEU A 391 14.59 -0.22 -29.93
N PRO A 392 15.47 0.46 -30.69
CA PRO A 392 15.19 1.80 -31.22
C PRO A 392 13.90 1.90 -32.04
N GLN A 393 13.55 0.85 -32.79
CA GLN A 393 12.35 0.81 -33.64
C GLN A 393 11.10 0.39 -32.87
N ARG A 394 11.26 -0.16 -31.67
CA ARG A 394 10.18 -0.63 -30.79
C ARG A 394 10.64 -0.49 -29.33
N PRO A 395 10.73 0.75 -28.83
CA PRO A 395 11.19 0.97 -27.46
C PRO A 395 10.18 0.40 -26.48
N LYS A 396 10.67 -0.13 -25.36
CA LYS A 396 9.80 -0.53 -24.24
C LYS A 396 9.30 0.71 -23.51
N THR A 397 8.14 0.58 -22.87
CA THR A 397 7.64 1.57 -21.93
C THR A 397 7.50 0.96 -20.54
N MET A 398 7.94 1.68 -19.50
CA MET A 398 7.69 1.38 -18.09
C MET A 398 6.42 2.08 -17.61
N LEU A 399 6.25 3.34 -18.00
CA LEU A 399 5.18 4.21 -17.49
C LEU A 399 3.91 4.16 -18.35
N GLY A 400 4.00 3.65 -19.57
CA GLY A 400 2.97 3.83 -20.57
C GLY A 400 2.83 5.30 -20.99
N ARG A 401 2.04 5.52 -22.05
CA ARG A 401 1.96 6.84 -22.71
C ARG A 401 1.40 7.95 -21.81
N GLU A 402 0.36 7.65 -21.03
CA GLU A 402 -0.36 8.67 -20.26
C GLU A 402 0.49 9.19 -19.09
N GLN A 403 1.08 8.29 -18.30
CA GLN A 403 1.95 8.68 -17.20
C GLN A 403 3.26 9.29 -17.69
N LEU A 404 3.85 8.80 -18.79
CA LEU A 404 5.02 9.44 -19.39
C LEU A 404 4.73 10.89 -19.79
N THR A 405 3.59 11.12 -20.45
CA THR A 405 3.15 12.48 -20.84
C THR A 405 2.93 13.36 -19.61
N TRP A 406 2.27 12.82 -18.58
CA TRP A 406 2.07 13.53 -17.31
C TRP A 406 3.41 13.90 -16.66
N LEU A 407 4.37 12.98 -16.58
CA LEU A 407 5.68 13.23 -15.98
C LEU A 407 6.44 14.30 -16.75
N GLN A 408 6.46 14.22 -18.09
CA GLN A 408 7.05 15.24 -18.95
C GLN A 408 6.42 16.62 -18.72
N GLN A 409 5.10 16.69 -18.53
CA GLN A 409 4.43 17.95 -18.19
C GLN A 409 4.84 18.47 -16.81
N ARG A 410 5.00 17.62 -15.79
CA ARG A 410 5.49 18.05 -14.47
C ARG A 410 6.92 18.57 -14.55
N LEU A 411 7.80 17.86 -15.26
CA LEU A 411 9.17 18.28 -15.53
C LEU A 411 9.19 19.63 -16.26
N THR A 412 8.32 19.86 -17.24
CA THR A 412 8.28 21.15 -17.95
C THR A 412 7.75 22.29 -17.09
N HIS A 413 6.72 22.08 -16.26
CA HIS A 413 5.96 23.18 -15.65
C HIS A 413 6.23 23.41 -14.16
N SER A 414 6.84 22.48 -13.44
CA SER A 414 7.10 22.66 -12.00
C SER A 414 8.04 23.83 -11.73
N ASP A 415 7.74 24.60 -10.69
CA ASP A 415 8.58 25.67 -10.15
C ASP A 415 9.20 25.31 -8.78
N ALA A 416 9.12 24.02 -8.37
CA ALA A 416 9.71 23.57 -7.11
C ALA A 416 11.22 23.75 -7.12
N THR A 417 11.80 24.00 -5.95
CA THR A 417 13.27 24.02 -5.80
C THR A 417 13.87 22.65 -6.14
N TRP A 418 13.19 21.57 -5.77
CA TRP A 418 13.57 20.18 -6.00
C TRP A 418 12.40 19.36 -6.53
N LEU A 419 12.68 18.52 -7.52
CA LEU A 419 11.81 17.47 -7.98
C LEU A 419 12.34 16.14 -7.45
N ALA A 420 11.63 15.55 -6.49
CA ALA A 420 11.94 14.22 -5.98
C ALA A 420 11.05 13.20 -6.70
N ILE A 421 11.64 12.31 -7.48
CA ILE A 421 10.94 11.31 -8.28
C ILE A 421 11.04 9.98 -7.55
N VAL A 422 9.90 9.41 -7.16
CA VAL A 422 9.81 8.10 -6.51
C VAL A 422 9.63 7.05 -7.61
N SER A 423 10.60 6.17 -7.72
CA SER A 423 10.53 4.97 -8.56
C SER A 423 10.59 3.77 -7.62
N SER A 424 9.75 2.75 -7.81
CA SER A 424 9.87 1.56 -6.96
C SER A 424 11.21 0.85 -7.17
N VAL A 425 11.57 0.71 -8.45
CA VAL A 425 12.80 0.05 -8.91
C VAL A 425 13.94 1.05 -9.17
N PRO A 426 15.21 0.66 -8.98
CA PRO A 426 16.36 1.55 -9.12
C PRO A 426 16.73 1.89 -10.59
N LEU A 427 17.39 3.02 -10.79
CA LEU A 427 17.73 3.52 -12.14
C LEU A 427 18.91 2.77 -12.79
N ALA A 428 19.95 2.50 -12.01
CA ALA A 428 21.22 1.97 -12.51
C ALA A 428 21.53 0.55 -12.07
N ILE A 429 20.73 -0.02 -11.16
CA ILE A 429 20.85 -1.40 -10.71
C ILE A 429 19.85 -2.24 -11.51
N PRO A 430 20.32 -3.22 -12.29
CA PRO A 430 19.43 -4.10 -13.05
C PRO A 430 18.90 -5.20 -12.12
N THR A 431 17.64 -5.07 -11.72
CA THR A 431 16.88 -6.07 -10.98
C THR A 431 16.19 -7.06 -11.94
N GLY A 432 15.51 -8.07 -11.40
CA GLY A 432 14.94 -9.20 -12.15
C GLY A 432 15.97 -10.31 -12.41
N TRP A 433 15.75 -11.46 -11.77
CA TRP A 433 16.61 -12.64 -11.89
C TRP A 433 15.75 -13.93 -12.01
N PRO A 434 16.13 -14.88 -12.89
CA PRO A 434 17.33 -14.91 -13.71
C PRO A 434 17.22 -14.03 -14.98
N PRO A 435 18.34 -13.59 -15.58
CA PRO A 435 18.36 -12.64 -16.69
C PRO A 435 17.51 -13.04 -17.90
N GLU A 436 17.35 -14.33 -18.11
CA GLU A 436 16.57 -14.89 -19.22
C GLU A 436 15.07 -14.60 -19.08
N ALA A 437 14.59 -14.26 -17.87
CA ALA A 437 13.24 -13.78 -17.63
C ALA A 437 13.05 -12.29 -17.99
N GLY A 438 14.14 -11.60 -18.37
CA GLY A 438 14.17 -10.17 -18.63
C GLY A 438 14.68 -9.38 -17.44
N ARG A 439 14.57 -8.05 -17.52
CA ARG A 439 14.95 -7.15 -16.42
C ARG A 439 13.72 -6.56 -15.76
N ASP A 440 13.83 -6.44 -14.44
CA ASP A 440 12.79 -5.87 -13.61
C ASP A 440 12.99 -4.40 -13.24
N GLY A 441 13.96 -3.73 -13.84
CA GLY A 441 14.27 -2.33 -13.54
C GLY A 441 14.53 -1.50 -14.78
N TRP A 442 14.78 -0.21 -14.56
CA TRP A 442 15.16 0.71 -15.63
C TRP A 442 16.45 0.28 -16.32
N ALA A 443 17.43 -0.17 -15.53
CA ALA A 443 18.74 -0.56 -16.01
C ALA A 443 18.71 -1.88 -16.79
N SER A 444 19.63 -1.98 -17.76
CA SER A 444 19.97 -3.22 -18.41
C SER A 444 21.42 -3.64 -18.10
N LEU A 445 21.68 -4.95 -17.99
CA LEU A 445 23.06 -5.49 -18.01
C LEU A 445 23.60 -5.68 -19.43
N ASP A 446 22.73 -5.98 -20.39
CA ASP A 446 23.08 -6.36 -21.77
C ASP A 446 22.78 -5.25 -22.79
N GLY A 447 22.24 -4.11 -22.33
CA GLY A 447 21.83 -2.98 -23.17
C GLY A 447 20.47 -3.13 -23.85
N GLU A 448 19.78 -4.28 -23.71
CA GLU A 448 18.51 -4.55 -24.41
C GLU A 448 17.37 -5.03 -23.50
N GLY A 449 17.64 -5.54 -22.29
CA GLY A 449 16.61 -6.08 -21.40
C GLY A 449 15.88 -5.09 -20.48
N GLY A 450 16.49 -3.95 -20.14
CA GLY A 450 15.93 -2.91 -19.26
C GLY A 450 14.89 -2.01 -19.93
N PHE A 451 14.55 -0.89 -19.27
CA PHE A 451 13.72 0.20 -19.82
C PHE A 451 14.55 1.47 -20.04
N THR A 452 15.84 1.28 -20.36
CA THR A 452 16.86 2.34 -20.40
C THR A 452 16.50 3.45 -21.38
N ARG A 453 15.88 3.15 -22.53
CA ARG A 453 15.52 4.17 -23.53
C ARG A 453 14.47 5.14 -23.02
N GLU A 454 13.43 4.67 -22.33
CA GLU A 454 12.42 5.54 -21.75
C GLU A 454 13.02 6.39 -20.63
N LEU A 455 13.88 5.81 -19.79
CA LEU A 455 14.62 6.57 -18.77
C LEU A 455 15.46 7.68 -19.40
N LEU A 456 16.27 7.37 -20.41
CA LEU A 456 17.10 8.36 -21.12
C LEU A 456 16.23 9.45 -21.78
N ALA A 457 15.07 9.10 -22.35
CA ALA A 457 14.15 10.07 -22.93
C ALA A 457 13.53 11.00 -21.87
N ILE A 458 13.22 10.50 -20.67
CA ILE A 458 12.76 11.31 -19.53
C ILE A 458 13.86 12.29 -19.10
N LEU A 459 15.09 11.80 -18.94
CA LEU A 459 16.23 12.62 -18.53
C LEU A 459 16.59 13.65 -19.62
N GLU A 460 16.50 13.28 -20.89
CA GLU A 460 16.74 14.19 -22.02
C GLU A 460 15.67 15.29 -22.06
N HIS A 461 14.40 14.94 -21.84
CA HIS A 461 13.31 15.91 -21.72
C HIS A 461 13.56 16.89 -20.56
N ALA A 462 13.95 16.40 -19.39
CA ALA A 462 14.30 17.24 -18.25
C ALA A 462 15.47 18.19 -18.58
N ALA A 463 16.55 17.66 -19.16
CA ALA A 463 17.70 18.45 -19.56
C ALA A 463 17.32 19.53 -20.59
N ALA A 464 16.53 19.16 -21.62
CA ALA A 464 16.06 20.08 -22.65
C ALA A 464 15.22 21.23 -22.08
N ASN A 465 14.52 21.01 -20.97
CA ASN A 465 13.72 22.01 -20.27
C ASN A 465 14.48 22.68 -19.09
N GLY A 466 15.80 22.51 -18.98
CA GLY A 466 16.62 23.15 -17.96
C GLY A 466 16.38 22.66 -16.53
N ARG A 467 15.84 21.45 -16.36
CA ARG A 467 15.52 20.85 -15.05
C ARG A 467 16.70 20.10 -14.49
N ASN A 468 17.59 20.82 -13.81
CA ASN A 468 18.82 20.28 -13.22
C ASN A 468 18.68 19.94 -11.72
N ASN A 469 17.46 20.00 -11.17
CA ASN A 469 17.12 19.82 -9.75
C ASN A 469 16.43 18.47 -9.47
N LEU A 470 16.91 17.41 -10.10
CA LEU A 470 16.29 16.08 -9.99
C LEU A 470 17.00 15.22 -8.94
N VAL A 471 16.20 14.65 -8.05
CA VAL A 471 16.59 13.58 -7.14
C VAL A 471 15.64 12.40 -7.35
N PHE A 472 16.19 11.20 -7.51
CA PHE A 472 15.42 9.96 -7.50
C PHE A 472 15.57 9.26 -6.15
N ILE A 473 14.50 8.65 -5.70
CA ILE A 473 14.50 7.73 -4.56
C ILE A 473 13.83 6.42 -4.96
N SER A 474 14.40 5.31 -4.49
CA SER A 474 13.99 3.95 -4.87
C SER A 474 14.26 2.92 -3.77
N ALA A 475 13.68 1.73 -3.94
CA ALA A 475 13.81 0.54 -3.10
C ALA A 475 14.18 -0.69 -3.98
N ASP A 476 13.56 -1.87 -3.79
CA ASP A 476 13.70 -3.11 -4.60
C ASP A 476 15.07 -3.80 -4.49
N ALA A 477 16.17 -3.04 -4.50
CA ALA A 477 17.51 -3.60 -4.56
C ALA A 477 17.95 -4.33 -3.27
N HIS A 478 17.19 -4.22 -2.16
CA HIS A 478 17.50 -4.83 -0.86
C HIS A 478 18.88 -4.46 -0.29
N HIS A 479 19.32 -3.24 -0.57
CA HIS A 479 20.47 -2.59 0.07
C HIS A 479 20.42 -1.08 -0.09
N ALA A 480 21.26 -0.37 0.66
CA ALA A 480 21.37 1.08 0.55
C ALA A 480 22.52 1.49 -0.38
N ALA A 481 22.25 2.42 -1.30
CA ALA A 481 23.26 2.97 -2.20
C ALA A 481 22.94 4.43 -2.58
N ALA A 482 23.99 5.18 -2.92
CA ALA A 482 23.84 6.51 -3.48
C ALA A 482 24.65 6.64 -4.77
N PHE A 483 24.02 7.19 -5.80
CA PHE A 483 24.60 7.36 -7.13
C PHE A 483 24.49 8.80 -7.61
N ARG A 484 25.45 9.16 -8.46
CA ARG A 484 25.43 10.39 -9.27
C ARG A 484 25.53 10.01 -10.74
N TYR A 485 24.64 10.57 -11.54
CA TYR A 485 24.58 10.35 -13.00
C TYR A 485 24.91 11.62 -13.76
N ARG A 486 25.63 11.43 -14.88
CA ARG A 486 25.92 12.49 -15.87
C ARG A 486 25.62 11.94 -17.25
N PRO A 487 24.35 11.65 -17.57
CA PRO A 487 23.98 10.87 -18.76
C PRO A 487 24.35 11.57 -20.08
N PHE A 488 24.60 12.88 -20.06
CA PHE A 488 24.84 13.68 -21.27
C PHE A 488 26.20 14.40 -21.20
N PRO A 489 27.28 13.85 -21.80
CA PRO A 489 28.59 14.52 -21.84
C PRO A 489 28.57 15.94 -22.43
N GLN A 490 27.63 16.21 -23.31
CA GLN A 490 27.42 17.52 -23.96
C GLN A 490 26.73 18.53 -23.03
N ARG A 491 26.19 18.08 -21.89
CA ARG A 491 25.56 18.90 -20.84
C ARG A 491 26.14 18.52 -19.47
N PRO A 492 27.43 18.79 -19.22
CA PRO A 492 28.12 18.32 -18.00
C PRO A 492 27.50 18.84 -16.69
N ASP A 493 26.76 19.95 -16.73
CA ASP A 493 26.06 20.54 -15.59
C ASP A 493 24.72 19.84 -15.28
N PHE A 494 24.22 18.97 -16.17
CA PHE A 494 23.03 18.16 -15.89
C PHE A 494 23.44 16.97 -15.02
N VAL A 495 23.05 17.02 -13.75
CA VAL A 495 23.37 16.00 -12.74
C VAL A 495 22.09 15.48 -12.13
N VAL A 496 22.01 14.16 -12.01
CA VAL A 496 20.92 13.49 -11.30
C VAL A 496 21.53 12.70 -10.15
N HIS A 497 20.90 12.74 -8.99
CA HIS A 497 21.26 11.89 -7.85
C HIS A 497 20.16 10.86 -7.62
N GLU A 498 20.53 9.61 -7.35
CA GLU A 498 19.61 8.58 -6.85
C GLU A 498 20.06 8.12 -5.47
N PHE A 499 19.10 7.95 -4.57
CA PHE A 499 19.29 7.34 -3.26
C PHE A 499 18.38 6.12 -3.15
N ILE A 500 18.99 4.95 -3.04
CA ILE A 500 18.31 3.67 -2.90
C ILE A 500 18.31 3.32 -1.42
N SER A 501 17.15 2.95 -0.89
CA SER A 501 17.05 2.46 0.49
C SER A 501 16.03 1.33 0.59
N GLY A 502 16.43 0.34 1.37
CA GLY A 502 15.75 -0.93 1.53
C GLY A 502 16.79 -1.99 1.91
N PRO A 503 16.38 -3.11 2.51
CA PRO A 503 15.01 -3.38 2.89
C PRO A 503 14.67 -2.78 4.26
N LEU A 504 13.38 -2.47 4.48
CA LEU A 504 12.90 -2.10 5.81
C LEU A 504 12.97 -3.29 6.77
N SER A 505 12.60 -4.49 6.29
CA SER A 505 12.76 -5.78 6.96
C SER A 505 12.44 -6.89 5.97
N ALA A 506 13.36 -7.24 5.08
CA ALA A 506 13.20 -8.29 4.08
C ALA A 506 14.51 -9.07 3.91
N GLY A 507 14.55 -10.02 2.97
CA GLY A 507 15.80 -10.70 2.64
C GLY A 507 16.90 -9.70 2.24
N ILE A 508 18.16 -9.96 2.57
CA ILE A 508 19.28 -9.09 2.20
C ILE A 508 19.91 -9.60 0.90
N GLU A 509 20.13 -8.71 -0.07
CA GLU A 509 20.87 -9.02 -1.30
C GLU A 509 22.30 -8.42 -1.25
N GLY A 510 23.22 -9.00 -2.02
CA GLY A 510 24.65 -8.73 -1.96
C GLY A 510 25.17 -7.79 -3.06
N SER A 511 26.33 -7.18 -2.79
CA SER A 511 27.00 -6.26 -3.73
C SER A 511 27.54 -6.92 -5.00
N THR A 512 27.82 -8.22 -4.98
CA THR A 512 28.32 -8.97 -6.15
C THR A 512 27.23 -9.38 -7.14
N GLU A 513 25.97 -9.20 -6.76
CA GLU A 513 24.81 -9.66 -7.55
C GLU A 513 24.42 -8.67 -8.66
N PHE A 514 25.03 -7.48 -8.72
CA PHE A 514 24.65 -6.44 -9.67
C PHE A 514 25.85 -5.75 -10.32
N ALA A 515 25.81 -5.64 -11.65
CA ALA A 515 26.66 -4.71 -12.39
C ALA A 515 25.90 -3.40 -12.66
N LEU A 516 26.61 -2.27 -12.68
CA LEU A 516 25.97 -0.96 -12.88
C LEU A 516 25.71 -0.69 -14.36
N ASN A 517 24.59 -0.03 -14.64
CA ASN A 517 24.31 0.50 -15.97
C ASN A 517 25.35 1.58 -16.34
N SER A 518 26.10 1.34 -17.42
CA SER A 518 27.12 2.26 -17.92
C SER A 518 26.54 3.42 -18.74
N GLU A 519 25.31 3.31 -19.25
CA GLU A 519 24.69 4.31 -20.13
C GLU A 519 24.38 5.64 -19.42
N LEU A 520 24.24 5.63 -18.08
CA LEU A 520 24.00 6.82 -17.28
C LEU A 520 25.28 7.56 -16.85
N ILE A 521 26.47 7.03 -17.21
CA ILE A 521 27.77 7.50 -16.71
C ILE A 521 27.73 7.57 -15.18
N THR A 522 27.51 6.39 -14.60
CA THR A 522 27.21 6.19 -13.18
C THR A 522 28.45 6.33 -12.30
N GLU A 523 28.37 7.20 -11.30
CA GLU A 523 29.32 7.25 -10.19
C GLU A 523 28.65 6.78 -8.90
N ARG A 524 29.21 5.74 -8.30
CA ARG A 524 28.77 5.22 -6.99
C ARG A 524 29.40 6.05 -5.87
N LEU A 525 28.57 6.83 -5.19
CA LEU A 525 28.98 7.66 -4.06
C LEU A 525 29.00 6.87 -2.75
N PHE A 526 28.10 5.89 -2.61
CA PHE A 526 27.95 5.09 -1.41
C PHE A 526 27.35 3.71 -1.73
N LEU A 527 27.72 2.70 -0.94
CA LEU A 527 27.16 1.36 -0.95
C LEU A 527 27.23 0.76 0.45
N HIS A 528 26.10 0.26 0.93
CA HIS A 528 25.98 -0.51 2.16
C HIS A 528 25.20 -1.79 1.86
N ALA A 529 25.96 -2.83 1.49
CA ALA A 529 25.49 -4.16 1.15
C ALA A 529 26.54 -5.19 1.59
N PRO A 530 26.15 -6.43 1.94
CA PRO A 530 27.10 -7.49 2.17
C PRO A 530 27.81 -7.91 0.86
N GLU A 531 28.85 -8.73 0.95
CA GLU A 531 29.56 -9.23 -0.23
C GLU A 531 28.64 -10.09 -1.13
N SER A 532 27.84 -10.96 -0.51
CA SER A 532 26.83 -11.79 -1.16
C SER A 532 25.64 -11.99 -0.22
N ARG A 533 24.50 -12.40 -0.76
CA ARG A 533 23.33 -12.80 0.05
C ARG A 533 23.63 -13.88 1.08
N ASP A 534 24.48 -14.84 0.73
CA ASP A 534 24.82 -15.98 1.59
C ASP A 534 25.80 -15.61 2.72
N ALA A 535 26.36 -14.40 2.71
CA ALA A 535 27.22 -13.91 3.78
C ALA A 535 26.45 -13.58 5.08
N VAL A 536 25.14 -13.29 4.96
CA VAL A 536 24.27 -13.00 6.10
C VAL A 536 23.63 -14.29 6.59
N VAL A 537 24.05 -14.76 7.76
CA VAL A 537 23.71 -16.11 8.25
C VAL A 537 22.77 -16.14 9.45
N ASP A 538 22.63 -15.03 10.17
CA ASP A 538 21.76 -14.92 11.34
C ASP A 538 21.13 -13.54 11.46
N TYR A 539 20.08 -13.44 12.29
CA TYR A 539 19.28 -12.23 12.39
C TYR A 539 20.02 -11.08 13.07
N ALA A 540 21.00 -11.36 13.93
CA ALA A 540 21.79 -10.32 14.56
C ALA A 540 22.63 -9.57 13.51
N ASP A 541 23.19 -10.30 12.54
CA ASP A 541 23.89 -9.73 11.39
C ASP A 541 22.91 -9.10 10.38
N ALA A 542 21.77 -9.74 10.08
CA ALA A 542 20.77 -9.21 9.14
C ALA A 542 20.31 -7.79 9.50
N ARG A 543 20.13 -7.51 10.80
CA ARG A 543 19.74 -6.18 11.32
C ARG A 543 20.70 -5.06 10.91
N HIS A 544 21.97 -5.35 10.63
CA HIS A 544 22.93 -4.34 10.18
C HIS A 544 22.64 -3.81 8.77
N TRP A 545 21.86 -4.55 7.99
CA TRP A 545 21.59 -4.27 6.58
C TRP A 545 20.21 -3.67 6.33
N PHE A 546 19.34 -3.63 7.34
CA PHE A 546 18.06 -2.93 7.23
C PHE A 546 18.27 -1.42 7.22
N THR A 547 17.66 -0.76 6.23
CA THR A 547 17.88 0.67 5.98
C THR A 547 16.61 1.39 5.57
N PHE A 548 16.56 2.68 5.87
CA PHE A 548 15.57 3.62 5.36
C PHE A 548 16.24 4.94 4.97
N GLY A 549 15.61 5.69 4.08
CA GLY A 549 16.11 6.97 3.62
C GLY A 549 15.44 8.16 4.30
N GLU A 550 16.14 9.29 4.38
CA GLU A 550 15.61 10.58 4.78
C GLU A 550 16.03 11.67 3.79
N ILE A 551 15.09 12.51 3.39
CA ILE A 551 15.35 13.81 2.76
C ILE A 551 14.90 14.91 3.72
N ALA A 552 15.80 15.82 4.05
CA ALA A 552 15.47 17.06 4.75
C ALA A 552 15.80 18.26 3.85
N ILE A 553 14.84 19.16 3.65
CA ILE A 553 15.06 20.41 2.92
C ILE A 553 14.85 21.55 3.91
N GLU A 554 15.85 22.42 4.05
CA GLU A 554 15.79 23.59 4.91
C GLU A 554 14.94 24.71 4.29
N GLU A 555 14.58 25.73 5.07
CA GLU A 555 13.87 26.93 4.58
C GLU A 555 14.67 27.71 3.51
N THR A 556 15.98 27.50 3.45
CA THR A 556 16.86 28.04 2.40
C THR A 556 16.73 27.30 1.06
N GLY A 557 16.11 26.12 1.07
CA GLY A 557 16.08 25.18 -0.04
C GLY A 557 17.27 24.22 -0.10
N GLU A 558 18.26 24.29 0.81
CA GLU A 558 19.33 23.29 0.89
C GLU A 558 18.74 21.91 1.21
N LEU A 559 19.06 20.91 0.38
CA LEU A 559 18.59 19.54 0.53
C LEU A 559 19.69 18.68 1.14
N THR A 560 19.38 17.95 2.19
CA THR A 560 20.22 16.90 2.77
C THR A 560 19.54 15.56 2.58
N ALA A 561 20.20 14.65 1.86
CA ALA A 561 19.79 13.27 1.71
C ALA A 561 20.63 12.36 2.60
N SER A 562 20.00 11.49 3.36
CA SER A 562 20.66 10.54 4.27
C SER A 562 20.13 9.12 4.06
N LEU A 563 21.04 8.16 4.10
CA LEU A 563 20.71 6.73 4.19
C LEU A 563 21.01 6.29 5.62
N ARG A 564 20.02 5.69 6.30
CA ARG A 564 20.07 5.39 7.73
C ARG A 564 19.91 3.90 7.97
N GLY A 565 20.61 3.40 9.00
CA GLY A 565 20.45 2.03 9.46
C GLY A 565 19.24 1.86 10.39
N ILE A 566 19.00 0.63 10.81
CA ILE A 566 17.91 0.23 11.74
C ILE A 566 17.86 1.05 13.03
N ASP A 567 19.00 1.57 13.50
CA ASP A 567 19.11 2.37 14.73
C ASP A 567 18.91 3.88 14.50
N GLY A 568 18.59 4.29 13.27
CA GLY A 568 18.39 5.67 12.86
C GLY A 568 19.68 6.45 12.62
N LYS A 569 20.87 5.86 12.81
CA LYS A 569 22.12 6.57 12.52
C LYS A 569 22.32 6.70 11.01
N ALA A 570 22.81 7.87 10.59
CA ALA A 570 23.18 8.09 9.21
C ALA A 570 24.42 7.25 8.86
N LEU A 571 24.27 6.37 7.88
CA LEU A 571 25.35 5.61 7.25
C LEU A 571 26.02 6.46 6.16
N TYR A 572 25.22 7.28 5.48
CA TYR A 572 25.67 8.21 4.45
C TYR A 572 24.85 9.50 4.50
N THR A 573 25.45 10.61 4.07
CA THR A 573 24.76 11.89 3.92
C THR A 573 25.37 12.70 2.78
N LEU A 574 24.52 13.26 1.93
CA LEU A 574 24.89 14.19 0.87
C LEU A 574 24.08 15.48 0.99
N ARG A 575 24.76 16.63 0.98
CA ARG A 575 24.11 17.94 0.90
C ARG A 575 24.15 18.45 -0.53
N LEU A 576 23.02 18.93 -1.01
CA LEU A 576 22.82 19.50 -2.32
C LEU A 576 22.30 20.93 -2.17
N THR A 577 23.05 21.87 -2.73
CA THR A 577 22.60 23.27 -2.83
C THR A 577 21.59 23.40 -3.97
N PRO A 578 20.55 24.24 -3.82
CA PRO A 578 19.66 24.58 -4.93
C PRO A 578 20.49 24.98 -6.15
N PRO A 579 20.10 24.59 -7.38
CA PRO A 579 20.72 25.16 -8.55
C PRO A 579 20.62 26.68 -8.46
N SER A 580 21.72 27.39 -8.74
CA SER A 580 21.74 28.85 -8.75
C SER A 580 20.50 29.35 -9.49
N ALA A 581 19.67 30.13 -8.80
CA ALA A 581 18.44 30.68 -9.34
C ALA A 581 18.76 31.66 -10.46
N THR A 582 19.15 31.15 -11.63
CA THR A 582 18.92 31.83 -12.89
C THR A 582 17.42 31.74 -13.08
N ARG A 583 16.67 32.57 -12.33
CA ARG A 583 15.30 32.92 -12.70
C ARG A 583 15.46 33.50 -14.09
N LEU A 584 15.28 32.67 -15.12
CA LEU A 584 14.79 33.17 -16.39
C LEU A 584 13.43 33.75 -16.04
N ALA A 585 13.44 35.03 -15.66
CA ALA A 585 12.28 35.86 -15.77
C ALA A 585 11.83 35.66 -17.21
N MET A 586 10.78 34.86 -17.41
CA MET A 586 10.07 34.91 -18.67
C MET A 586 9.73 36.39 -18.86
N PRO A 587 10.13 37.04 -19.96
CA PRO A 587 9.66 38.38 -20.21
C PRO A 587 8.15 38.32 -20.18
N ALA A 588 7.54 39.20 -19.39
CA ALA A 588 6.10 39.39 -19.42
C ALA A 588 5.64 39.46 -20.89
N PRO A 589 4.52 38.84 -21.27
CA PRO A 589 4.04 38.94 -22.64
C PRO A 589 3.92 40.43 -22.96
N ASP A 590 4.72 40.88 -23.92
CA ASP A 590 4.70 42.25 -24.39
C ASP A 590 3.26 42.63 -24.68
N MET A 591 2.78 43.58 -23.89
CA MET A 591 1.50 44.21 -24.09
C MET A 591 1.61 44.95 -25.43
N ILE A 592 1.15 44.32 -26.51
CA ILE A 592 0.99 44.94 -27.83
C ILE A 592 -0.07 46.04 -27.68
N LEU A 593 0.37 47.21 -27.26
CA LEU A 593 -0.34 48.46 -27.46
C LEU A 593 -0.06 48.94 -28.87
N GLY A 594 -1.11 48.97 -29.70
CA GLY A 594 -1.15 49.89 -30.84
C GLY A 594 -1.47 49.26 -32.19
N LEU A 595 -2.70 48.77 -32.36
CA LEU A 595 -3.33 48.77 -33.68
C LEU A 595 -4.59 49.64 -33.65
N ASN A 596 -4.41 50.85 -34.19
CA ASN A 596 -5.43 51.84 -34.50
C ASN A 596 -6.58 51.23 -35.30
N CYS A 597 -7.77 51.13 -34.69
CA CYS A 597 -9.02 51.11 -35.44
C CYS A 597 -9.35 52.54 -35.90
N LYS A 598 -8.90 52.91 -37.10
CA LYS A 598 -9.49 54.02 -37.86
C LYS A 598 -10.49 53.45 -38.85
N HIS A 599 -11.77 53.75 -38.61
CA HIS A 599 -12.85 53.61 -39.59
C HIS A 599 -12.44 54.23 -40.93
N ARG A 600 -12.49 53.43 -42.01
CA ARG A 600 -12.56 53.90 -43.38
C ARG A 600 -14.01 53.92 -43.83
N SER A 601 -14.51 55.11 -44.14
CA SER A 601 -15.70 55.32 -44.96
C SER A 601 -15.31 55.63 -46.41
N SER A 602 -16.17 55.20 -47.33
CA SER A 602 -16.32 55.55 -48.77
C SER A 602 -15.48 54.80 -49.83
N LEU A 603 -16.11 53.76 -50.43
CA LEU A 603 -16.69 53.68 -51.81
C LEU A 603 -15.85 54.16 -53.03
N PRO A 604 -16.18 53.78 -54.30
CA PRO A 604 -17.08 52.72 -54.82
C PRO A 604 -16.60 51.92 -56.07
N ARG A 605 -17.42 50.91 -56.43
CA ARG A 605 -17.91 50.50 -57.78
C ARG A 605 -17.10 49.54 -58.68
N ALA A 606 -17.87 48.53 -59.14
CA ALA A 606 -17.86 47.82 -60.44
C ALA A 606 -16.70 46.84 -60.65
N PHE A 607 -16.87 45.61 -61.14
CA PHE A 607 -17.93 44.90 -61.86
C PHE A 607 -18.00 43.45 -61.35
#